data_AF-A0AAU0X2L8-F1
#
_entry.id   AF-A0AAU0X2L8-F1
#
_cell.length_a   1.000
_cell.length_b   1.000
_cell.length_c   1.000
_cell.angle_alpha   90.00
_cell.angle_beta   90.00
_cell.angle_gamma   90.00
#
_symmetry.space_group_name_H-M   'P 1'
#
loop_
_entity.id
_entity.type
_entity.pdbx_description
1 polymer ?
#
loop_
_entity_poly.entity_id
_entity_poly.type
_entity_poly.pdbx_seq_one_letter_code
_entity_poly.pdbx_strand_id
1 'polypeptide(L)'
;MSSNALRGVLAEYIVATALGAAASTRIEWDSVDIRTPEQRSVEVKSTAYLQSWAQTRPSAPSFDIAPKGAWDPETNKTSTQKRRHADVYVFCLLHHQNKQTLAPLDVDQWTFYVLPTRILDERIPHQKTITPSRLQRLDPLQADFAGLATAVAACAEDAR
;
A
#
# COMPACT_ATOMS: atom_id res chain seq x y z
N MET A 1 -2.50 -20.55 -7.42
CA MET A 1 -3.25 -19.33 -7.77
C MET A 1 -2.67 -18.12 -7.04
N SER A 2 -1.58 -17.51 -7.52
CA SER A 2 -1.14 -16.24 -6.93
C SER A 2 -0.61 -15.33 -8.01
N SER A 3 -1.48 -14.84 -8.88
CA SER A 3 -1.14 -13.72 -9.78
C SER A 3 -0.75 -12.50 -8.94
N ASN A 4 0.21 -11.71 -9.41
CA ASN A 4 0.62 -10.47 -8.76
C ASN A 4 -0.57 -9.49 -8.56
N ALA A 5 -1.54 -9.51 -9.47
CA ALA A 5 -2.76 -8.71 -9.34
C ALA A 5 -3.64 -9.15 -8.16
N LEU A 6 -3.78 -10.47 -7.96
CA LEU A 6 -4.55 -11.02 -6.84
C LEU A 6 -3.91 -10.68 -5.49
N ARG A 7 -2.57 -10.65 -5.42
CA ARG A 7 -1.86 -10.16 -4.22
C ARG A 7 -2.19 -8.69 -3.92
N GLY A 8 -2.29 -7.85 -4.95
CA GLY A 8 -2.72 -6.45 -4.81
C GLY A 8 -4.09 -6.35 -4.16
N VAL A 9 -5.09 -7.00 -4.77
CA VAL A 9 -6.48 -7.02 -4.28
C VAL A 9 -6.57 -7.59 -2.86
N LEU A 10 -5.82 -8.65 -2.56
CA LEU A 10 -5.82 -9.26 -1.23
C LEU A 10 -5.20 -8.34 -0.18
N ALA A 11 -4.07 -7.69 -0.49
CA ALA A 11 -3.46 -6.73 0.43
C ALA A 11 -4.41 -5.58 0.74
N GLU A 12 -5.09 -5.03 -0.28
CA GLU A 12 -6.09 -3.98 -0.08
C GLU A 12 -7.25 -4.46 0.81
N TYR A 13 -7.77 -5.68 0.58
CA TYR A 13 -8.83 -6.25 1.42
C TYR A 13 -8.39 -6.45 2.87
N ILE A 14 -7.17 -6.96 3.10
CA ILE A 14 -6.61 -7.14 4.45
C ILE A 14 -6.49 -5.77 5.15
N VAL A 15 -5.94 -4.75 4.49
CA VAL A 15 -5.84 -3.40 5.04
C VAL A 15 -7.23 -2.82 5.33
N ALA A 16 -8.17 -2.88 4.38
CA ALA A 16 -9.53 -2.38 4.57
C ALA A 16 -10.24 -3.07 5.74
N THR A 17 -10.01 -4.37 5.93
CA THR A 17 -10.55 -5.14 7.06
C THR A 17 -9.96 -4.66 8.38
N ALA A 18 -8.64 -4.49 8.46
CA ALA A 18 -7.97 -4.00 9.66
C ALA A 18 -8.41 -2.58 10.04
N LEU A 19 -8.72 -1.74 9.04
CA LEU A 19 -9.18 -0.36 9.23
C LEU A 19 -10.70 -0.25 9.47
N GLY A 20 -11.44 -1.36 9.53
CA GLY A 20 -12.90 -1.32 9.65
C GLY A 20 -13.63 -0.74 8.43
N ALA A 21 -12.94 -0.59 7.30
CA ALA A 21 -13.42 0.02 6.07
C ALA A 21 -13.86 -1.02 5.01
N ALA A 22 -13.81 -2.32 5.32
CA ALA A 22 -14.20 -3.37 4.37
C ALA A 22 -15.71 -3.35 4.02
N ALA A 23 -16.55 -2.79 4.89
CA ALA A 23 -18.00 -2.69 4.69
C ALA A 23 -18.44 -1.42 3.95
N SER A 24 -17.57 -0.40 3.86
CA SER A 24 -17.88 0.79 3.07
C SER A 24 -17.88 0.43 1.58
N THR A 25 -18.98 0.77 0.89
CA THR A 25 -19.11 0.61 -0.56
C THR A 25 -17.92 1.28 -1.24
N ARG A 26 -17.05 0.49 -1.88
CA ARG A 26 -16.03 1.00 -2.80
C ARG A 26 -16.74 1.95 -3.76
N ILE A 27 -16.45 3.23 -3.66
CA ILE A 27 -16.77 4.16 -4.72
C ILE A 27 -15.69 3.87 -5.77
N GLU A 28 -16.06 3.15 -6.83
CA GLU A 28 -15.18 2.67 -7.91
C GLU A 28 -14.38 3.79 -8.62
N TRP A 29 -14.65 5.05 -8.27
CA TRP A 29 -14.11 6.28 -8.86
C TRP A 29 -13.15 7.04 -7.96
N ASP A 30 -12.81 6.52 -6.78
CA ASP A 30 -11.94 7.25 -5.86
C ASP A 30 -10.46 7.17 -6.29
N SER A 31 -9.75 8.28 -6.17
CA SER A 31 -8.33 8.39 -6.56
C SER A 31 -7.36 7.65 -5.63
N VAL A 32 -7.89 6.91 -4.67
CA VAL A 32 -7.20 6.26 -3.54
C VAL A 32 -7.86 4.92 -3.23
N ASP A 33 -7.08 3.97 -2.72
CA ASP A 33 -7.55 2.59 -2.54
C ASP A 33 -8.58 2.46 -1.40
N ILE A 34 -8.40 3.17 -0.27
CA ILE A 34 -9.28 3.07 0.91
C ILE A 34 -9.60 4.46 1.47
N ARG A 35 -10.87 4.69 1.83
CA ARG A 35 -11.28 5.75 2.75
C ARG A 35 -11.66 5.17 4.10
N THR A 36 -11.03 5.67 5.15
CA THR A 36 -11.34 5.30 6.55
C THR A 36 -12.65 5.96 7.01
N PRO A 37 -13.31 5.44 8.06
CA PRO A 37 -14.47 6.09 8.67
C PRO A 37 -14.22 7.55 9.07
N GLU A 38 -12.97 7.88 9.44
CA GLU A 38 -12.49 9.22 9.80
C GLU A 38 -12.15 10.09 8.57
N GLN A 39 -12.56 9.66 7.36
CA GLN A 39 -12.36 10.37 6.09
C GLN A 39 -10.89 10.55 5.67
N ARG A 40 -9.98 9.73 6.20
CA ARG A 40 -8.59 9.68 5.75
C ARG A 40 -8.45 8.79 4.53
N SER A 41 -7.67 9.26 3.57
CA SER A 41 -7.36 8.56 2.33
C SER A 41 -6.09 7.73 2.46
N VAL A 42 -6.15 6.46 2.07
CA VAL A 42 -5.06 5.49 2.21
C VAL A 42 -4.77 4.84 0.86
N GLU A 43 -3.51 4.85 0.46
CA GLU A 43 -2.99 4.11 -0.71
C GLU A 43 -2.32 2.82 -0.24
N VAL A 44 -2.69 1.68 -0.82
CA VAL A 44 -2.10 0.38 -0.54
C VAL A 44 -1.13 -0.02 -1.64
N LYS A 45 0.05 -0.50 -1.25
CA LYS A 45 1.04 -1.04 -2.19
C LYS A 45 1.54 -2.39 -1.71
N SER A 46 1.45 -3.41 -2.56
CA SER A 46 1.87 -4.77 -2.20
C SER A 46 3.04 -5.29 -3.03
N THR A 47 3.93 -6.03 -2.37
CA THR A 47 5.06 -6.71 -3.00
C THR A 47 5.35 -8.02 -2.28
N ALA A 48 6.17 -8.88 -2.89
CA ALA A 48 6.50 -10.20 -2.34
C ALA A 48 7.87 -10.69 -2.81
N TYR A 49 8.53 -11.51 -1.99
CA TYR A 49 9.77 -12.19 -2.40
C TYR A 49 9.51 -13.30 -3.43
N LEU A 50 8.40 -14.03 -3.26
CA LEU A 50 7.96 -15.08 -4.17
C LEU A 50 6.96 -14.54 -5.19
N GLN A 51 7.22 -14.78 -6.48
CA GLN A 51 6.35 -14.38 -7.59
C GLN A 51 5.54 -15.57 -8.12
N SER A 52 4.54 -15.23 -8.93
CA SER A 52 3.61 -16.18 -9.52
C SER A 52 4.27 -17.14 -10.53
N TRP A 53 5.35 -16.70 -11.19
CA TRP A 53 6.10 -17.48 -12.18
C TRP A 53 7.23 -18.29 -11.53
N ALA A 54 7.82 -19.22 -12.29
CA ALA A 54 8.98 -19.97 -11.84
C ALA A 54 10.19 -19.03 -11.65
N GLN A 55 10.88 -19.14 -10.52
CA GLN A 55 12.04 -18.31 -10.20
C GLN A 55 13.18 -19.16 -9.68
N THR A 56 14.40 -18.86 -10.11
CA THR A 56 15.64 -19.47 -9.58
C THR A 56 16.15 -18.80 -8.32
N ARG A 57 15.68 -17.57 -8.02
CA ARG A 57 15.95 -16.81 -6.80
C ARG A 57 14.77 -15.90 -6.45
N PRO A 58 14.58 -15.52 -5.17
CA PRO A 58 13.59 -14.52 -4.79
C PRO A 58 13.75 -13.20 -5.57
N SER A 59 12.63 -12.56 -5.88
CA SER A 59 12.64 -11.21 -6.45
C SER A 59 13.16 -10.20 -5.43
N ALA A 60 13.77 -9.12 -5.93
CA ALA A 60 13.97 -7.92 -5.11
C ALA A 60 12.61 -7.19 -5.01
N PRO A 61 11.94 -7.19 -3.83
CA PRO A 61 10.68 -6.50 -3.68
C PRO A 61 10.84 -4.99 -3.88
N SER A 62 9.86 -4.41 -4.56
CA SER A 62 9.76 -2.96 -4.80
C SER A 62 8.29 -2.56 -4.88
N PHE A 63 8.00 -1.34 -4.43
CA PHE A 63 6.68 -0.73 -4.47
C PHE A 63 6.66 0.40 -5.51
N ASP A 64 5.56 0.54 -6.26
CA ASP A 64 5.29 1.72 -7.10
C ASP A 64 4.76 2.86 -6.22
N ILE A 65 5.45 3.99 -6.25
CA ILE A 65 5.12 5.23 -5.51
C ILE A 65 5.14 6.45 -6.41
N ALA A 66 5.05 6.25 -7.74
CA ALA A 66 5.07 7.35 -8.69
C ALA A 66 3.91 8.32 -8.41
N PRO A 67 4.16 9.65 -8.38
CA PRO A 67 3.09 10.63 -8.41
C PRO A 67 2.24 10.44 -9.68
N LYS A 68 0.91 10.44 -9.53
CA LYS A 68 -0.05 10.23 -10.62
C LYS A 68 -0.93 11.46 -10.79
N GLY A 69 -1.39 11.70 -12.01
CA GLY A 69 -2.44 12.69 -12.24
C GLY A 69 -3.77 12.14 -11.73
N ALA A 70 -4.62 13.01 -11.18
CA ALA A 70 -6.01 12.63 -10.89
C ALA A 70 -6.77 12.45 -12.21
N TRP A 71 -7.56 11.39 -12.31
CA TRP A 71 -8.50 11.23 -13.42
C TRP A 71 -9.80 11.97 -13.11
N ASP A 72 -10.32 12.69 -14.10
CA ASP A 72 -11.56 13.43 -14.04
C ASP A 72 -12.63 12.73 -14.90
N PRO A 73 -13.72 12.22 -14.30
CA PRO A 73 -14.79 11.53 -15.01
C PRO A 73 -15.58 12.44 -15.95
N GLU A 74 -15.76 13.71 -15.62
CA GLU A 74 -16.57 14.64 -16.40
C GLU A 74 -15.87 14.98 -17.71
N THR A 75 -14.54 15.10 -17.67
CA THR A 75 -13.73 15.46 -18.84
C THR A 75 -13.03 14.27 -19.49
N ASN A 76 -13.09 13.08 -18.88
CA ASN A 76 -12.34 11.87 -19.23
C ASN A 76 -10.84 12.15 -19.48
N LYS A 77 -10.26 13.04 -18.67
CA LYS A 77 -8.86 13.45 -18.77
C LYS A 77 -8.13 13.19 -17.47
N THR A 78 -6.85 12.88 -17.59
CA THR A 78 -5.94 12.83 -16.44
C THR A 78 -5.23 14.17 -16.31
N SER A 79 -5.25 14.75 -15.11
CA SER A 79 -4.54 16.00 -14.81
C SER A 79 -3.05 15.88 -15.13
N THR A 80 -2.48 16.94 -15.71
CA THR A 80 -1.04 17.06 -15.95
C THR A 80 -0.26 17.26 -14.65
N GLN A 81 -0.92 17.76 -13.60
CA GLN A 81 -0.33 17.88 -12.27
C GLN A 81 -0.30 16.52 -11.59
N LYS A 82 0.91 16.01 -11.36
CA LYS A 82 1.13 14.72 -10.71
C LYS A 82 1.41 14.93 -9.23
N ARG A 83 0.67 14.20 -8.39
CA ARG A 83 0.90 14.15 -6.94
C ARG A 83 0.60 12.75 -6.42
N ARG A 84 0.91 12.51 -5.15
CA ARG A 84 0.41 11.35 -4.41
C ARG A 84 -0.88 11.81 -3.73
N HIS A 85 -2.01 11.13 -3.99
CA HIS A 85 -3.34 11.64 -3.62
C HIS A 85 -3.82 11.20 -2.24
N ALA A 86 -3.22 10.13 -1.70
CA ALA A 86 -3.55 9.64 -0.36
C ALA A 86 -2.84 10.46 0.74
N ASP A 87 -3.43 10.50 1.93
CA ASP A 87 -2.81 11.06 3.13
C ASP A 87 -1.71 10.13 3.68
N VAL A 88 -1.97 8.82 3.59
CA VAL A 88 -1.12 7.77 4.16
C VAL A 88 -0.90 6.65 3.14
N TYR A 89 0.31 6.10 3.10
CA TYR A 89 0.64 4.88 2.38
C TYR A 89 0.75 3.69 3.35
N VAL A 90 0.16 2.56 2.96
CA VAL A 90 0.37 1.25 3.60
C VAL A 90 1.07 0.31 2.62
N PHE A 91 2.35 0.03 2.92
CA PHE A 91 3.18 -0.88 2.16
C PHE A 91 3.11 -2.29 2.75
N CYS A 92 2.52 -3.22 1.99
CA CYS A 92 2.28 -4.60 2.38
C CYS A 92 3.37 -5.51 1.76
N LEU A 93 4.23 -6.06 2.60
CA LEU A 93 5.21 -7.06 2.18
C LEU A 93 4.73 -8.45 2.58
N LEU A 94 4.39 -9.29 1.60
CA LEU A 94 4.27 -10.75 1.82
C LEU A 94 5.69 -11.31 1.94
N HIS A 95 6.15 -11.45 3.18
CA HIS A 95 7.57 -11.68 3.50
C HIS A 95 7.97 -13.16 3.43
N HIS A 96 6.99 -14.06 3.46
CA HIS A 96 7.23 -15.50 3.47
C HIS A 96 7.95 -15.99 2.21
N GLN A 97 9.02 -16.77 2.40
CA GLN A 97 9.91 -17.21 1.31
C GLN A 97 9.83 -18.71 1.01
N ASN A 98 9.08 -19.48 1.79
CA ASN A 98 8.86 -20.89 1.49
C ASN A 98 7.59 -21.05 0.64
N LYS A 99 7.77 -21.44 -0.63
CA LYS A 99 6.67 -21.60 -1.59
C LYS A 99 5.69 -22.71 -1.23
N GLN A 100 6.14 -23.75 -0.50
CA GLN A 100 5.27 -24.88 -0.11
C GLN A 100 4.30 -24.50 1.02
N THR A 101 4.68 -23.55 1.87
CA THR A 101 3.87 -23.11 3.03
C THR A 101 3.34 -21.69 2.87
N LEU A 102 3.46 -21.11 1.67
CA LEU A 102 2.92 -19.79 1.35
C LEU A 102 1.39 -19.82 1.42
N ALA A 103 0.83 -19.05 2.35
CA ALA A 103 -0.60 -18.89 2.53
C ALA A 103 -0.92 -17.38 2.58
N PRO A 104 -1.25 -16.73 1.45
CA PRO A 104 -1.45 -15.28 1.45
C PRO A 104 -2.61 -14.77 2.32
N LEU A 105 -3.54 -15.64 2.73
CA LEU A 105 -4.62 -15.33 3.68
C LEU A 105 -4.18 -15.38 5.15
N ASP A 106 -3.01 -15.96 5.42
CA ASP A 106 -2.37 -15.95 6.73
C ASP A 106 -1.72 -14.58 6.93
N VAL A 107 -2.35 -13.75 7.75
CA VAL A 107 -1.94 -12.36 7.99
C VAL A 107 -0.56 -12.27 8.66
N ASP A 108 -0.10 -13.33 9.32
CA ASP A 108 1.22 -13.38 9.95
C ASP A 108 2.35 -13.47 8.91
N GLN A 109 2.03 -13.85 7.67
CA GLN A 109 2.97 -13.83 6.54
C GLN A 109 3.16 -12.45 5.92
N TRP A 110 2.48 -11.43 6.46
CA TRP A 110 2.58 -10.04 6.01
C TRP A 110 3.29 -9.14 7.02
N THR A 111 4.01 -8.17 6.49
CA THR A 111 4.50 -7.02 7.26
C THR A 111 3.94 -5.76 6.63
N PHE A 112 3.39 -4.89 7.47
CA PHE A 112 2.86 -3.60 7.04
C PHE A 112 3.81 -2.49 7.47
N TYR A 113 4.12 -1.59 6.54
CA TYR A 113 4.82 -0.35 6.83
C TYR A 113 3.90 0.81 6.49
N VAL A 114 3.67 1.68 7.45
CA VAL A 114 2.76 2.82 7.34
C VAL A 114 3.60 4.10 7.33
N LEU A 115 3.32 4.99 6.36
CA LEU A 115 4.08 6.23 6.20
C LEU A 115 3.16 7.37 5.75
N PRO A 116 3.27 8.58 6.35
CA PRO A 116 2.58 9.76 5.83
C PRO A 116 3.08 10.12 4.44
N THR A 117 2.18 10.48 3.53
CA THR A 117 2.55 10.88 2.16
C THR A 117 3.51 12.06 2.14
N ARG A 118 3.38 13.01 3.07
CA ARG A 118 4.30 14.16 3.19
C ARG A 118 5.76 13.75 3.30
N ILE A 119 6.08 12.63 3.97
CA ILE A 119 7.46 12.15 4.09
C ILE A 119 8.00 11.69 2.73
N LEU A 120 7.17 11.05 1.91
CA LEU A 120 7.55 10.69 0.54
C LEU A 120 7.76 11.94 -0.32
N ASP A 121 6.91 12.96 -0.17
CA ASP A 121 6.98 14.19 -0.96
C ASP A 121 8.18 15.06 -0.55
N GLU A 122 8.49 15.17 0.74
CA GLU A 122 9.61 15.94 1.26
C GLU A 122 10.96 15.26 0.99
N ARG A 123 11.05 13.95 1.21
CA ARG A 123 12.34 13.22 1.21
C ARG A 123 12.68 12.65 -0.15
N ILE A 124 11.68 12.25 -0.95
CA ILE A 124 11.84 11.57 -2.24
C ILE A 124 10.77 12.00 -3.28
N PRO A 125 10.66 13.31 -3.59
CA PRO A 125 9.56 13.89 -4.37
C PRO A 125 9.36 13.28 -5.76
N HIS A 126 10.45 12.90 -6.44
CA HIS A 126 10.42 12.41 -7.82
C HIS A 126 10.58 10.88 -7.93
N GLN A 127 10.75 10.20 -6.81
CA GLN A 127 10.98 8.76 -6.78
C GLN A 127 9.71 8.03 -7.19
N LYS A 128 9.85 7.12 -8.17
CA LYS A 128 8.72 6.32 -8.70
C LYS A 128 8.60 4.95 -8.06
N THR A 129 9.68 4.44 -7.48
CA THR A 129 9.68 3.13 -6.84
C THR A 129 10.52 3.12 -5.57
N ILE A 130 10.19 2.27 -4.61
CA ILE A 130 10.95 2.14 -3.36
C ILE A 130 11.05 0.68 -2.91
N THR A 131 12.23 0.25 -2.51
CA THR A 131 12.47 -1.09 -1.93
C THR A 131 12.16 -1.07 -0.43
N PRO A 132 11.80 -2.20 0.20
CA PRO A 132 11.61 -2.25 1.67
C PRO A 132 12.79 -1.69 2.47
N SER A 133 14.02 -2.00 2.06
CA SER A 133 15.23 -1.50 2.70
C SER A 133 15.42 0.03 2.59
N ARG A 134 14.94 0.67 1.52
CA ARG A 134 14.94 2.13 1.39
C ARG A 134 13.76 2.75 2.12
N LEU A 135 12.62 2.08 2.12
CA LEU A 135 11.42 2.50 2.86
C LEU A 135 11.72 2.59 4.35
N GLN A 136 12.39 1.60 4.94
CA GLN A 136 12.80 1.63 6.36
C GLN A 136 13.69 2.84 6.72
N ARG A 137 14.45 3.41 5.77
CA ARG A 137 15.25 4.62 6.01
C ARG A 137 14.42 5.91 6.10
N LEU A 138 13.14 5.84 5.75
CA LEU A 138 12.17 6.91 5.95
C LEU A 138 11.43 6.79 7.29
N ASP A 139 11.84 5.83 8.13
CA ASP A 139 11.29 5.58 9.47
C ASP A 139 9.76 5.37 9.48
N PRO A 140 9.24 4.41 8.68
CA PRO A 140 7.82 4.09 8.69
C PRO A 140 7.44 3.39 9.99
N LEU A 141 6.17 3.54 10.41
CA LEU A 141 5.63 2.69 11.46
C LEU A 141 5.46 1.28 10.91
N GLN A 142 6.16 0.31 11.51
CA GLN A 142 5.99 -1.10 11.18
C GLN A 142 4.88 -1.69 12.07
N ALA A 143 3.94 -2.41 11.45
CA ALA A 143 2.81 -3.02 12.13
C ALA A 143 2.53 -4.45 11.62
N ASP A 144 1.88 -5.24 12.47
CA ASP A 144 1.13 -6.43 12.09
C ASP A 144 -0.33 -6.07 11.78
N PHE A 145 -1.17 -7.07 11.53
CA PHE A 145 -2.59 -6.84 11.24
C PHE A 145 -3.33 -6.12 12.38
N ALA A 146 -3.06 -6.50 13.64
CA ALA A 146 -3.74 -5.94 14.80
C ALA A 146 -3.34 -4.48 15.07
N GLY A 147 -2.07 -4.13 14.85
CA GLY A 147 -1.55 -2.78 15.04
C GLY A 147 -1.81 -1.81 13.89
N LEU A 148 -2.33 -2.29 12.76
CA LEU A 148 -2.42 -1.52 11.52
C LEU A 148 -3.34 -0.29 11.64
N ALA A 149 -4.50 -0.42 12.30
CA ALA A 149 -5.40 0.70 12.52
C ALA A 149 -4.75 1.83 13.34
N THR A 150 -4.07 1.46 14.43
CA THR A 150 -3.33 2.40 15.27
C THR A 150 -2.23 3.11 14.49
N ALA A 151 -1.46 2.37 13.69
CA ALA A 151 -0.37 2.95 12.89
C ALA A 151 -0.90 3.93 11.81
N VAL A 152 -2.00 3.59 11.14
CA VAL A 152 -2.63 4.47 10.15
C VAL A 152 -3.18 5.73 10.80
N ALA A 153 -3.85 5.62 11.96
CA ALA A 153 -4.34 6.77 12.69
C ALA A 153 -3.20 7.73 13.10
N ALA A 154 -2.11 7.20 13.65
CA ALA A 154 -0.94 8.00 14.03
C ALA A 154 -0.31 8.72 12.83
N CYS A 155 -0.09 8.03 11.71
CA CYS A 155 0.46 8.65 10.50
C CYS A 155 -0.50 9.67 9.85
N ALA A 156 -1.81 9.48 10.00
CA ALA A 156 -2.79 10.43 9.47
C ALA A 156 -2.84 11.72 10.30
N GLU A 157 -2.70 11.65 11.63
CA GLU A 157 -2.62 12.85 12.48
C GLU A 157 -1.42 13.73 12.11
N ASP A 158 -0.27 13.11 11.84
CA ASP A 158 0.96 13.77 11.39
C ASP A 158 0.87 14.36 9.97
N ALA A 159 -0.15 14.02 9.18
CA ALA A 159 -0.34 14.52 7.82
C ALA A 159 -1.05 15.88 7.74
N ARG A 160 -1.43 16.47 8.89
CA ARG A 160 -2.06 17.80 8.99
C ARG A 160 -1.08 18.96 8.96
#